data_AF-T0XXD4-F1
#
_entry.id   AF-T0XXD4-F1
#
_cell.length_a   1.000
_cell.length_b   1.000
_cell.length_c   1.000
_cell.angle_alpha   90.00
_cell.angle_beta   90.00
_cell.angle_gamma   90.00
#
_symmetry.space_group_name_H-M   'P 1'
#
loop_
_entity.id
_entity.type
_entity.pdbx_description
1 polymer ?
#
loop_
_entity_poly.entity_id
_entity_poly.type
_entity_poly.pdbx_seq_one_letter_code
_entity_poly.pdbx_strand_id
1 'polypeptide(L)' 'MTSFTESVVEDATLAWLQALGYAVLHGPDIAAGEPASERSDPSYGDVVLEGRLREALVRLNPDLPSEALEEAYR' A
#
# COMPACT_ATOMS: atom_id res chain seq x y z
N MET A 1 -4.26 10.35 34.44
CA MET A 1 -4.02 11.25 33.30
C MET A 1 -3.71 10.38 32.11
N THR A 2 -4.50 10.46 31.04
CA THR A 2 -4.13 9.84 29.77
C THR A 2 -2.92 10.60 29.22
N SER A 3 -1.78 9.90 29.13
CA SER A 3 -0.59 10.46 28.49
C SER A 3 -0.88 10.67 27.02
N PHE A 4 -0.39 11.77 26.46
CA PHE A 4 -0.25 11.90 25.01
C PHE A 4 0.86 10.94 24.56
N THR A 5 0.61 10.11 23.54
CA THR A 5 1.52 9.07 23.04
C THR A 5 1.59 9.08 21.52
N GLU A 6 2.54 8.33 20.95
CA GLU A 6 2.68 8.14 19.50
C GLU A 6 1.39 7.60 18.87
N SER A 7 0.69 6.67 19.54
CA SER A 7 -0.58 6.12 19.05
C SER A 7 -1.66 7.19 18.89
N VAL A 8 -1.70 8.22 19.75
CA VAL A 8 -2.66 9.32 19.61
C VAL A 8 -2.41 10.09 18.31
N VAL A 9 -1.15 10.31 17.95
CA VAL A 9 -0.75 10.99 16.72
C VAL A 9 -1.00 10.10 15.50
N GLU A 10 -0.70 8.81 15.61
CA GLU A 10 -0.97 7.81 14.57
C GLU A 10 -2.46 7.76 14.22
N ASP A 11 -3.33 7.57 15.21
CA ASP A 11 -4.78 7.49 15.01
C ASP A 11 -5.35 8.77 14.36
N ALA A 12 -4.92 9.95 14.82
CA ALA A 12 -5.33 11.22 14.24
C ALA A 12 -4.87 11.36 12.77
N THR A 13 -3.65 10.91 12.46
CA THR A 13 -3.09 10.97 11.11
C THR A 13 -3.82 10.03 10.16
N LEU A 14 -4.11 8.79 10.60
CA LEU A 14 -4.89 7.83 9.84
C LEU A 14 -6.28 8.37 9.52
N ALA A 15 -6.94 9.01 10.50
CA ALA A 15 -8.25 9.63 10.28
C ALA A 15 -8.20 10.76 9.23
N TRP A 16 -7.16 11.60 9.24
CA TRP A 16 -6.99 12.64 8.22
C TRP A 16 -6.75 12.08 6.83
N LEU A 17 -5.87 11.09 6.70
CA LEU A 17 -5.60 10.44 5.42
C LEU A 17 -6.86 9.75 4.87
N GLN A 18 -7.61 9.05 5.72
CA GLN A 18 -8.88 8.45 5.33
C GLN A 18 -9.88 9.51 4.84
N ALA A 19 -9.99 10.67 5.52
CA ALA A 19 -10.84 11.77 5.09
C ALA A 19 -10.42 12.38 3.74
N LEU A 20 -9.14 12.29 3.38
CA LEU A 20 -8.60 12.69 2.07
C LEU A 20 -8.79 11.60 0.98
N GLY A 21 -9.36 10.45 1.33
CA GLY A 21 -9.61 9.34 0.39
C GLY A 21 -8.47 8.32 0.29
N TYR A 22 -7.48 8.37 1.18
CA TYR A 22 -6.48 7.31 1.26
C TYR A 22 -7.06 6.04 1.89
N ALA A 23 -6.68 4.89 1.36
CA ALA A 23 -6.95 3.61 2.00
C ALA A 23 -6.05 3.43 3.23
N VAL A 24 -6.66 3.06 4.37
CA VAL A 24 -5.97 2.69 5.60
C VAL A 24 -6.13 1.18 5.79
N LEU A 25 -5.03 0.49 6.02
CA LEU A 25 -5.00 -0.97 6.23
C LEU A 25 -4.05 -1.30 7.38
N HIS A 26 -4.35 -2.40 8.07
CA HIS A 26 -3.42 -2.97 9.03
C HIS A 26 -2.37 -3.80 8.29
N GLY A 27 -1.08 -3.48 8.50
CA GLY A 27 0.03 -4.16 7.84
C GLY A 27 0.01 -5.69 7.92
N PRO A 28 -0.33 -6.30 9.08
CA PRO A 28 -0.44 -7.75 9.20
C PRO A 28 -1.52 -8.38 8.30
N ASP A 29 -2.63 -7.69 8.03
CA ASP A 29 -3.73 -8.25 7.22
C ASP A 29 -3.32 -8.48 5.76
N ILE A 30 -2.28 -7.77 5.29
CA ILE A 30 -1.72 -7.88 3.94
C ILE A 30 -0.34 -8.54 3.91
N ALA A 31 0.09 -9.13 5.01
CA ALA A 31 1.38 -9.81 5.14
C ALA A 31 1.44 -11.09 4.28
N ALA A 32 2.65 -11.57 4.00
CA ALA A 32 2.85 -12.76 3.19
C ALA A 32 2.23 -14.00 3.86
N GLY A 33 1.36 -14.70 3.13
CA GLY A 33 0.67 -15.92 3.60
C GLY A 33 -0.76 -15.69 4.09
N GLU A 34 -1.20 -14.44 4.21
CA GLU A 34 -2.58 -14.09 4.56
C GLU A 34 -3.53 -14.14 3.35
N PRO A 35 -4.85 -14.29 3.54
CA PRO A 35 -5.82 -14.30 2.45
C PRO A 35 -5.81 -13.03 1.58
N ALA A 36 -5.50 -11.88 2.19
CA ALA A 36 -5.37 -10.59 1.53
C ALA A 36 -3.90 -10.18 1.33
N SER A 37 -2.98 -11.16 1.24
CA SER A 37 -1.54 -10.91 1.02
C SER A 37 -1.32 -9.96 -0.16
N GLU A 38 -0.66 -8.84 0.11
CA GLU A 38 -0.10 -7.99 -0.93
C GLU A 38 1.43 -8.00 -0.90
N ARG A 39 2.00 -8.55 0.18
CA ARG A 39 3.44 -8.75 0.38
C ARG A 39 3.84 -10.17 0.00
N SER A 40 5.04 -10.30 -0.53
CA SER A 40 5.67 -11.57 -0.87
C SER A 40 6.67 -12.02 0.18
N ASP A 41 7.34 -11.09 0.87
CA ASP A 41 8.39 -11.40 1.84
C ASP A 41 7.82 -11.50 3.27
N PRO A 42 7.90 -12.68 3.92
CA PRO A 42 7.49 -12.86 5.32
C PRO A 42 8.27 -11.99 6.32
N SER A 43 9.45 -11.51 5.93
CA SER A 43 10.29 -10.60 6.73
C SER A 43 10.03 -9.12 6.46
N TYR A 44 9.00 -8.78 5.67
CA TYR A 44 8.63 -7.40 5.31
C TYR A 44 9.72 -6.65 4.53
N GLY A 45 10.57 -7.36 3.78
CA GLY A 45 11.62 -6.78 2.93
C GLY A 45 11.12 -6.15 1.63
N ASP A 46 9.86 -6.35 1.26
CA ASP A 46 9.28 -5.76 0.04
C ASP A 46 9.28 -4.21 0.14
N VAL A 47 10.05 -3.58 -0.76
CA VAL A 47 10.15 -2.11 -0.84
C VAL A 47 8.97 -1.47 -1.58
N VAL A 48 8.27 -2.25 -2.40
CA VAL A 48 7.05 -1.88 -3.12
C VAL A 48 6.02 -2.99 -3.01
N LEU A 49 4.74 -2.62 -3.08
CA LEU A 49 3.65 -3.58 -3.25
C LEU A 49 3.44 -3.79 -4.75
N GLU A 50 4.02 -4.86 -5.29
CA GLU A 50 4.13 -5.12 -6.72
C GLU A 50 2.78 -5.04 -7.46
N GLY A 51 1.75 -5.69 -6.90
CA GLY A 51 0.40 -5.69 -7.46
C GLY A 51 -0.17 -4.28 -7.60
N ARG A 52 -0.10 -3.48 -6.54
CA ARG A 52 -0.57 -2.08 -6.57
C ARG A 52 0.19 -1.23 -7.56
N LEU A 53 1.50 -1.42 -7.67
CA LEU A 53 2.33 -0.67 -8.62
C LEU A 53 1.91 -0.99 -10.05
N ARG A 54 1.75 -2.27 -10.39
CA ARG A 54 1.29 -2.70 -11.73
C ARG A 54 -0.11 -2.18 -12.05
N GLU A 55 -1.04 -2.29 -11.11
CA GLU A 55 -2.40 -1.74 -11.27
C GLU A 55 -2.39 -0.22 -11.47
N ALA A 56 -1.53 0.50 -10.74
CA ALA A 56 -1.38 1.95 -10.91
C ALA A 56 -0.81 2.30 -12.28
N LEU A 57 0.19 1.56 -12.79
CA LEU A 57 0.75 1.77 -14.12
C LEU A 57 -0.32 1.65 -15.21
N VAL A 58 -1.15 0.60 -15.15
CA VAL A 58 -2.26 0.38 -16.09
C VAL A 58 -3.31 1.48 -15.95
N ARG A 59 -3.75 1.78 -14.72
CA ARG A 59 -4.82 2.76 -14.46
C ARG A 59 -4.45 4.18 -14.89
N LEU A 60 -3.19 4.56 -14.72
CA LEU A 60 -2.72 5.91 -15.06
C LEU A 60 -2.39 6.06 -16.55
N ASN A 61 -2.12 4.97 -17.26
CA ASN A 61 -1.66 4.99 -18.65
C ASN A 61 -2.49 4.04 -19.54
N PRO A 62 -3.82 4.24 -19.66
CA PRO A 62 -4.70 3.29 -20.35
C PRO A 62 -4.42 3.13 -21.85
N ASP A 63 -3.77 4.11 -22.47
CA ASP A 63 -3.48 4.13 -23.91
C ASP A 63 -2.10 3.53 -24.26
N LEU A 64 -1.28 3.19 -23.26
CA LEU A 64 0.03 2.60 -23.51
C LEU A 64 -0.07 1.08 -23.75
N PRO A 65 0.76 0.53 -24.64
CA PRO A 65 0.84 -0.91 -24.83
C PRO A 65 1.40 -1.58 -23.58
N SER A 66 0.97 -2.83 -23.32
CA SER A 66 1.41 -3.60 -22.15
C SER A 66 2.93 -3.74 -22.06
N GLU A 67 3.63 -3.84 -23.20
CA GLU A 67 5.10 -3.91 -23.25
C GLU A 67 5.76 -2.69 -22.61
N ALA A 68 5.24 -1.48 -22.86
CA ALA A 68 5.78 -0.25 -22.26
C ALA A 68 5.50 -0.18 -20.74
N LEU A 69 4.37 -0.74 -20.28
CA LEU A 69 4.05 -0.82 -18.85
C LEU A 69 4.97 -1.81 -18.13
N GLU A 70 5.25 -2.97 -18.75
CA GLU A 70 6.19 -3.95 -18.22
C GLU A 70 7.64 -3.41 -18.20
N GLU A 71 8.03 -2.62 -19.21
CA GLU A 71 9.32 -1.94 -19.22
C GLU A 71 9.42 -0.90 -18.10
N ALA A 72 8.37 -0.12 -17.85
CA ALA A 72 8.34 0.85 -16.76
C ALA A 72 8.35 0.22 -15.35
N TYR A 73 7.85 -1.01 -15.23
CA TYR A 73 7.86 -1.76 -13.97
C TYR A 73 9.22 -2.35 -13.61
N ARG A 74 10.01 -2.76 -14.62
CA ARG A 74 11.29 -3.45 -14.47
C ARG A 74 12.38 -2.55 -13.90
#